data_AF-A0A1H7WZI4-F1
#
_entry.id   AF-A0A1H7WZI4-F1
#
_cell.length_a   1.000
_cell.length_b   1.000
_cell.length_c   1.000
_cell.angle_alpha   90.00
_cell.angle_beta   90.00
_cell.angle_gamma   90.00
#
_symmetry.space_group_name_H-M   'P 1'
#
loop_
_entity.id
_entity.type
_entity.pdbx_description
1 polymer ?
#
loop_
_entity_poly.entity_id
_entity_poly.type
_entity_poly.pdbx_seq_one_letter_code
_entity_poly.pdbx_strand_id
1 'polypeptide(L)'
;MLSPAYDLLPVNVILPADKEQMALTLNGRKRNIRKKDFLVLAQSYRINDKAAIRLMERVVKSKDLFIDMTRDSYLPSDYQDSLINLIEDRCEVLNQ
;
A
#
# COMPACT_ATOMS: atom_id res chain seq x y z
N MET A 1 -2.49 -21.47 11.76
CA MET A 1 -2.88 -21.10 10.37
C MET A 1 -3.49 -19.72 10.41
N LEU A 2 -3.25 -18.88 9.40
CA LEU A 2 -3.90 -17.58 9.25
C LEU A 2 -5.02 -17.70 8.22
N SER A 3 -6.16 -17.05 8.45
CA SER A 3 -7.21 -16.93 7.44
C SER A 3 -6.76 -15.98 6.32
N PRO A 4 -7.35 -16.07 5.11
CA PRO A 4 -7.18 -15.05 4.09
C PRO A 4 -7.52 -13.66 4.61
N ALA A 5 -6.87 -12.63 4.06
CA ALA A 5 -7.23 -11.24 4.33
C ALA A 5 -8.61 -10.94 3.72
N TYR A 6 -9.45 -10.23 4.48
CA TYR A 6 -10.77 -9.77 4.08
C TYR A 6 -10.90 -8.29 4.41
N ASP A 7 -11.97 -7.66 3.93
CA ASP A 7 -12.25 -6.23 4.14
C ASP A 7 -11.13 -5.30 3.63
N LEU A 8 -10.61 -5.61 2.44
CA LEU A 8 -9.61 -4.79 1.76
C LEU A 8 -10.32 -3.74 0.89
N LEU A 9 -10.45 -2.53 1.42
CA LEU A 9 -11.12 -1.41 0.75
C LEU A 9 -10.15 -0.23 0.53
N PRO A 10 -10.17 0.43 -0.65
CA PRO A 10 -9.37 1.63 -0.90
C PRO A 10 -10.02 2.86 -0.23
N VAL A 11 -9.98 2.92 1.11
CA VAL A 11 -10.68 3.94 1.90
C VAL A 11 -10.33 5.37 1.48
N ASN A 12 -9.07 5.66 1.13
CA ASN A 12 -8.69 7.00 0.68
C ASN A 12 -9.36 7.43 -0.66
N VAL A 13 -9.83 6.48 -1.46
CA VAL A 13 -10.58 6.75 -2.70
C VAL A 13 -12.06 6.94 -2.39
N ILE A 14 -12.63 6.06 -1.57
CA ILE A 14 -14.08 6.03 -1.27
C ILE A 14 -14.47 7.13 -0.27
N LEU A 15 -13.57 7.47 0.65
CA LEU A 15 -13.74 8.51 1.67
C LEU A 15 -12.56 9.49 1.63
N PRO A 16 -12.51 10.42 0.66
CA PRO A 16 -11.38 11.35 0.51
C PRO A 16 -11.17 12.31 1.69
N ALA A 17 -12.19 12.48 2.54
CA ALA A 17 -12.07 13.24 3.79
C ALA A 17 -11.14 12.55 4.80
N ASP A 18 -11.06 11.22 4.76
CA ASP A 18 -10.10 10.47 5.53
C ASP A 18 -8.71 10.55 4.88
N LYS A 19 -7.77 11.11 5.64
CA LYS A 19 -6.40 11.31 5.21
C LYS A 19 -5.43 10.33 5.89
N GLU A 20 -5.90 9.44 6.75
CA GLU A 20 -5.11 8.35 7.32
C GLU A 20 -4.74 7.33 6.24
N GLN A 21 -3.50 6.84 6.30
CA GLN A 21 -2.96 5.87 5.35
C GLN A 21 -2.95 4.45 5.93
N MET A 22 -3.06 4.33 7.26
CA MET A 22 -2.99 3.08 8.01
C MET A 22 -3.95 3.15 9.20
N ALA A 23 -4.69 2.07 9.47
CA ALA A 23 -5.54 1.96 10.65
C ALA A 23 -4.71 1.84 11.95
N LEU A 24 -3.66 1.01 11.91
CA LEU A 24 -2.67 0.88 12.98
C LEU A 24 -1.48 1.80 12.71
N THR A 25 -0.88 2.32 13.77
CA THR A 25 0.31 3.16 13.65
C THR A 25 1.52 2.35 13.19
N LEU A 26 2.23 2.83 12.19
CA LEU A 26 3.56 2.39 11.82
C LEU A 26 4.56 3.40 12.36
N ASN A 27 5.47 2.96 13.24
CA ASN A 27 6.48 3.85 13.84
C ASN A 27 5.84 5.11 14.49
N GLY A 28 4.71 4.92 15.19
CA GLY A 28 3.95 6.00 15.82
C GLY A 28 3.18 6.92 14.85
N ARG A 29 3.11 6.59 13.56
CA ARG A 29 2.49 7.41 12.51
C ARG A 29 1.37 6.66 11.80
N LYS A 30 0.34 7.40 11.38
CA LYS A 30 -0.71 6.90 10.48
C LYS A 30 -0.72 7.59 9.11
N ARG A 31 0.13 8.60 8.93
CA ARG A 31 0.21 9.47 7.74
C ARG A 31 1.66 9.72 7.39
N ASN A 32 1.89 10.11 6.13
CA ASN A 32 3.23 10.32 5.57
C ASN A 32 4.16 9.11 5.79
N ILE A 33 3.61 7.92 5.63
CA ILE A 33 4.36 6.66 5.75
C ILE A 33 5.36 6.56 4.62
N ARG A 34 6.60 6.24 4.96
CA ARG A 34 7.73 6.06 4.04
C ARG A 34 8.32 4.67 4.18
N LYS A 35 9.16 4.27 3.23
CA LYS A 35 9.93 3.01 3.27
C LYS A 35 10.64 2.76 4.60
N LYS A 36 11.24 3.79 5.20
CA LYS A 36 11.91 3.69 6.51
C LYS A 36 10.98 3.22 7.63
N ASP A 37 9.70 3.55 7.58
CA ASP A 37 8.75 3.16 8.62
C ASP A 37 8.47 1.64 8.56
N PHE A 38 8.47 1.06 7.35
CA PHE A 38 8.41 -0.39 7.16
C PHE A 38 9.70 -1.10 7.58
N LEU A 39 10.87 -0.47 7.39
CA LEU A 39 12.14 -1.01 7.90
C LEU A 39 12.17 -1.04 9.44
N VAL A 40 11.74 0.04 10.09
CA VAL A 40 11.60 0.07 11.56
C VAL A 40 10.61 -0.99 12.04
N LEU A 41 9.48 -1.17 11.35
CA LEU A 41 8.52 -2.24 11.65
C LEU A 41 9.19 -3.62 11.55
N ALA A 42 9.89 -3.90 10.45
CA ALA A 42 10.59 -5.17 10.23
C ALA A 42 11.60 -5.46 11.33
N GLN A 43 12.40 -4.46 11.71
CA GLN A 43 13.38 -4.56 12.80
C GLN A 43 12.72 -4.90 14.14
N SER A 44 11.56 -4.30 14.45
CA SER A 44 10.82 -4.60 15.69
C SER A 44 10.37 -6.07 15.77
N TYR A 45 10.11 -6.69 14.62
CA TYR A 45 9.80 -8.12 14.49
C TYR A 45 11.02 -9.01 14.20
N ARG A 46 12.25 -8.46 14.27
CA ARG A 46 13.50 -9.17 13.99
C ARG A 46 13.57 -9.74 12.56
N ILE A 47 12.88 -9.12 11.62
CA ILE A 47 13.00 -9.39 10.18
C ILE A 47 14.18 -8.56 9.66
N ASN A 48 15.12 -9.20 8.97
CA ASN A 48 16.27 -8.47 8.43
C ASN A 48 15.86 -7.51 7.30
N ASP A 49 16.60 -6.41 7.17
CA ASP A 49 16.32 -5.35 6.20
C ASP A 49 16.26 -5.87 4.76
N LYS A 50 17.12 -6.83 4.40
CA LYS A 50 17.14 -7.43 3.04
C LYS A 50 15.81 -8.12 2.72
N ALA A 51 15.22 -8.84 3.67
CA ALA A 51 13.94 -9.50 3.51
C ALA A 51 12.80 -8.48 3.42
N ALA A 52 12.82 -7.43 4.26
CA ALA A 52 11.83 -6.36 4.22
C ALA A 52 11.86 -5.58 2.89
N ILE A 53 13.05 -5.23 2.41
CA ILE A 53 13.25 -4.58 1.10
C ILE A 53 12.72 -5.47 -0.02
N ARG A 54 13.08 -6.75 -0.03
CA ARG A 54 12.59 -7.70 -1.05
C ARG A 54 11.06 -7.84 -1.06
N LEU A 55 10.42 -7.78 0.11
CA LEU A 55 8.95 -7.79 0.21
C LEU A 55 8.34 -6.53 -0.41
N MET A 56 8.88 -5.36 -0.07
CA MET A 56 8.43 -4.08 -0.65
C MET A 56 8.64 -4.05 -2.17
N GLU A 57 9.81 -4.46 -2.65
CA GLU A 57 10.11 -4.55 -4.08
C GLU A 57 9.16 -5.50 -4.82
N ARG A 58 8.76 -6.62 -4.20
CA ARG A 58 7.80 -7.54 -4.80
C ARG A 58 6.44 -6.87 -5.01
N VAL A 59 5.99 -6.07 -4.04
CA VAL A 59 4.73 -5.32 -4.16
C VAL A 59 4.84 -4.27 -5.27
N VAL A 60 5.93 -3.50 -5.31
CA VAL A 60 6.14 -2.50 -6.37
C VAL A 60 6.23 -3.14 -7.75
N LYS A 61 6.90 -4.29 -7.89
CA LYS A 61 6.96 -5.03 -9.17
C LYS A 61 5.61 -5.53 -9.66
N SER A 62 4.63 -5.65 -8.76
CA SER A 62 3.25 -6.00 -9.11
C SER A 62 2.40 -4.77 -9.47
N LYS A 63 2.98 -3.56 -9.53
CA LYS A 63 2.24 -2.32 -9.85
C LYS A 63 1.44 -2.44 -11.14
N ASP A 64 2.08 -2.84 -12.23
CA ASP A 64 1.43 -2.89 -13.55
C ASP A 64 0.28 -3.91 -13.54
N LEU A 65 0.47 -5.05 -12.88
CA LEU A 65 -0.60 -6.04 -12.65
C LEU A 65 -1.79 -5.42 -11.89
N PHE A 66 -1.54 -4.62 -10.84
CA PHE A 66 -2.62 -3.97 -10.09
C PHE A 66 -3.35 -2.91 -10.93
N ILE A 67 -2.64 -2.20 -11.80
CA ILE A 67 -3.23 -1.24 -12.73
C ILE A 67 -4.12 -1.96 -13.73
N ASP A 68 -3.63 -3.04 -14.35
CA ASP A 68 -4.41 -3.84 -15.31
C ASP A 68 -5.68 -4.40 -14.65
N MET A 69 -5.55 -4.99 -13.46
CA MET A 69 -6.70 -5.47 -12.68
C MET A 69 -7.71 -4.37 -12.34
N THR A 70 -7.23 -3.14 -12.11
CA THR A 70 -8.10 -1.99 -11.84
C THR A 70 -8.85 -1.57 -13.11
N ARG A 71 -8.18 -1.57 -14.26
CA ARG A 71 -8.79 -1.26 -15.57
C ARG A 71 -9.82 -2.30 -16.00
N ASP A 72 -9.55 -3.56 -15.72
CA ASP A 72 -10.45 -4.69 -16.02
C ASP A 72 -11.61 -4.83 -15.02
N SER A 73 -11.65 -4.00 -13.96
CA SER A 73 -12.68 -4.05 -12.94
C SER A 73 -13.99 -3.39 -13.37
N TYR A 74 -15.09 -3.71 -12.68
CA TYR A 74 -16.39 -3.07 -12.86
C TYR A 74 -16.52 -1.67 -12.22
N LEU A 75 -15.41 -1.08 -11.76
CA LEU A 75 -15.44 0.27 -11.19
C LEU A 75 -15.74 1.32 -12.26
N PRO A 76 -16.49 2.38 -11.92
CA PRO A 76 -16.61 3.56 -12.79
C PRO A 76 -15.23 4.15 -13.13
N SER A 77 -15.11 4.78 -14.31
CA SER A 77 -13.81 5.25 -14.83
C SER A 77 -13.10 6.23 -13.91
N ASP A 78 -13.84 7.13 -13.27
CA ASP A 78 -13.32 8.09 -12.28
C ASP A 78 -12.74 7.42 -11.04
N TYR A 79 -13.37 6.33 -10.57
CA TYR A 79 -12.85 5.51 -9.47
C TYR A 79 -11.64 4.69 -9.89
N GLN A 80 -11.62 4.14 -11.11
CA GLN A 80 -10.45 3.45 -11.65
C GLN A 80 -9.24 4.39 -11.70
N ASP A 81 -9.40 5.60 -12.26
CA ASP A 81 -8.34 6.59 -12.35
C ASP A 81 -7.84 7.01 -10.96
N SER A 82 -8.76 7.25 -10.02
CA SER A 82 -8.40 7.60 -8.64
C SER A 82 -7.62 6.50 -7.92
N LEU A 83 -8.01 5.23 -8.13
CA LEU A 83 -7.31 4.10 -7.55
C LEU A 83 -5.92 3.87 -8.19
N ILE A 84 -5.81 4.05 -9.51
CA ILE A 84 -4.53 3.94 -10.22
C ILE A 84 -3.56 5.02 -9.74
N ASN A 85 -4.01 6.27 -9.66
CA ASN A 85 -3.19 7.37 -9.11
C ASN A 85 -2.72 7.05 -7.69
N LEU A 86 -3.62 6.51 -6.85
CA LEU A 86 -3.24 6.07 -5.50
C LEU A 86 -2.18 4.96 -5.52
N ILE A 87 -2.31 3.96 -6.40
CA ILE A 87 -1.31 2.88 -6.54
C ILE A 87 0.05 3.45 -6.96
N GLU A 88 0.07 4.35 -7.93
CA GLU A 88 1.29 4.99 -8.45
C GLU A 88 1.99 5.80 -7.36
N ASP A 89 1.28 6.70 -6.70
CA ASP A 89 1.79 7.53 -5.60
C ASP A 89 2.43 6.67 -4.49
N ARG A 90 1.77 5.57 -4.12
CA ARG A 90 2.23 4.66 -3.07
C ARG A 90 3.49 3.90 -3.50
N CYS A 91 3.54 3.45 -4.75
CA CYS A 91 4.71 2.75 -5.29
C CYS A 91 5.92 3.69 -5.39
N GLU A 92 5.73 4.94 -5.80
CA GLU A 92 6.80 5.93 -5.86
C GLU A 92 7.43 6.16 -4.48
N VAL A 93 6.60 6.31 -3.44
CA VAL A 93 7.07 6.48 -2.05
C VAL A 93 7.90 5.29 -1.54
N LEU A 94 7.67 4.08 -2.07
CA LEU A 94 8.41 2.87 -1.70
C LEU A 94 9.69 2.65 -2.53
N ASN A 95 9.77 3.27 -3.72
CA ASN A 95 10.95 3.23 -4.59
C ASN A 95 12.06 4.19 -4.18
N GLN A 96 11.73 5.22 -3.40
CA GLN A 96 12.70 6.12 -2.76
C GLN A 96 13.61 5.38 -1.76
#